data_AF-A0AAN3SNY8-F1
#
_entry.id   AF-A0AAN3SNY8-F1
#
_cell.length_a   1.000
_cell.length_b   1.000
_cell.length_c   1.000
_cell.angle_alpha   90.00
_cell.angle_beta   90.00
_cell.angle_gamma   90.00
#
_symmetry.space_group_name_H-M   'P 1'
#
loop_
_entity.id
_entity.type
_entity.pdbx_description
1 polymer ?
#
loop_
_entity_poly.entity_id
_entity_poly.type
_entity_poly.pdbx_seq_one_letter_code
_entity_poly.pdbx_strand_id
1 'polypeptide(L)' 'IKRDYISIMPKPDGLTAAKNLAEAFEHYNEWHPHSALGYRSPREYLRQWACNGLSDNRCLEI' A
#
# COMPACT_ATOMS: atom_id res chain seq x y z
N ILE A 1 17.11 27.61 10.69
CA ILE A 1 17.66 26.26 10.45
C ILE A 1 16.50 25.28 10.36
N LYS A 2 16.06 24.99 9.15
CA LYS A 2 15.07 23.98 8.78
C LYS A 2 15.06 24.05 7.27
N ARG A 3 15.47 23.00 6.55
CA ARG A 3 14.92 22.67 5.20
C ARG A 3 15.70 21.65 4.38
N ASP A 4 16.87 21.17 4.78
CA ASP A 4 17.51 20.09 4.02
C ASP A 4 17.32 18.73 4.69
N TYR A 5 16.06 18.28 4.72
CA TYR A 5 15.72 16.96 5.23
C TYR A 5 16.37 15.85 4.40
N ILE A 6 16.62 16.10 3.11
CA ILE A 6 17.19 15.14 2.18
C ILE A 6 18.68 14.89 2.46
N SER A 7 19.42 15.90 2.94
CA SER A 7 20.82 15.68 3.33
C SER A 7 20.99 14.95 4.66
N ILE A 8 20.06 15.12 5.59
CA ILE A 8 20.12 14.44 6.91
C ILE A 8 19.43 13.07 6.93
N MET A 9 18.63 12.74 5.92
CA MET A 9 17.99 11.44 5.83
C MET A 9 19.02 10.34 5.53
N PRO A 10 18.99 9.21 6.26
CA PRO A 10 19.72 8.01 5.88
C PRO A 10 19.29 7.55 4.48
N LYS A 11 20.27 7.33 3.60
CA LYS A 11 20.04 6.81 2.24
C LYS A 11 20.48 5.36 2.20
N PRO A 12 19.54 4.40 2.34
CA PRO A 12 19.88 3.00 2.15
C PRO A 12 20.36 2.77 0.72
N ASP A 13 21.19 1.75 0.53
CA ASP A 13 21.56 1.30 -0.81
C ASP A 13 20.32 0.80 -1.58
N GLY A 14 20.44 0.67 -2.90
CA GLY A 14 19.31 0.32 -3.76
C GLY A 14 18.65 -1.02 -3.41
N LEU A 15 19.42 -2.01 -2.94
CA LEU A 15 18.87 -3.30 -2.55
C LEU A 15 18.06 -3.18 -1.26
N THR A 16 18.58 -2.46 -0.28
CA THR A 16 17.87 -2.19 0.98
C THR A 16 16.63 -1.34 0.74
N ALA A 17 16.71 -0.32 -0.12
CA ALA A 17 15.56 0.50 -0.49
C ALA A 17 14.45 -0.35 -1.14
N ALA A 18 14.80 -1.25 -2.06
CA ALA A 18 13.84 -2.15 -2.70
C ALA A 18 13.16 -3.10 -1.70
N LYS A 19 13.91 -3.65 -0.74
CA LYS A 19 13.35 -4.49 0.34
C LYS A 19 12.38 -3.71 1.21
N ASN A 20 12.77 -2.50 1.63
CA ASN A 20 11.92 -1.64 2.46
C ASN A 20 10.62 -1.27 1.73
N LEU A 21 10.68 -1.03 0.41
CA LEU A 21 9.49 -0.78 -0.40
C LEU A 21 8.57 -2.00 -0.45
N ALA A 22 9.11 -3.19 -0.68
CA ALA A 22 8.31 -4.42 -0.68
C ALA A 22 7.62 -4.66 0.67
N GLU A 23 8.34 -4.46 1.77
CA GLU A 23 7.78 -4.58 3.13
C GLU A 23 6.70 -3.52 3.40
N ALA A 24 6.93 -2.28 2.99
CA ALA A 24 5.96 -1.20 3.15
C ALA A 24 4.67 -1.49 2.36
N PHE A 25 4.78 -2.01 1.14
CA PHE A 25 3.61 -2.42 0.37
C PHE A 25 2.86 -3.56 1.04
N GLU A 26 3.56 -4.57 1.56
CA GLU A 26 2.89 -5.67 2.24
C GLU A 26 2.16 -5.22 3.50
N HIS A 27 2.80 -4.37 4.31
CA HIS A 27 2.16 -3.78 5.47
C HIS A 27 0.93 -2.95 5.10
N TYR A 28 1.06 -2.09 4.09
CA TYR A 28 -0.04 -1.25 3.60
C TYR A 28 -1.21 -2.07 3.07
N ASN A 29 -0.94 -3.16 2.35
CA ASN A 29 -1.96 -4.02 1.78
C ASN A 29 -2.78 -4.79 2.83
N GLU A 30 -2.19 -5.07 4.00
CA GLU A 30 -2.84 -5.80 5.08
C GLU A 30 -3.54 -4.86 6.07
N TRP A 31 -2.81 -3.88 6.63
CA TRP A 31 -3.29 -3.06 7.76
C TRP A 31 -3.98 -1.76 7.34
N HIS A 32 -3.68 -1.26 6.14
CA HIS A 32 -4.16 -0.03 5.50
C HIS A 32 -4.51 1.14 6.45
N PRO A 33 -3.78 2.27 6.40
CA PRO A 33 -3.92 3.37 7.39
C PRO A 33 -5.29 4.07 7.42
N HIS A 34 -6.21 3.77 6.48
CA HIS A 34 -7.55 4.36 6.43
C HIS A 34 -8.62 3.44 7.00
N SER A 35 -8.25 2.37 7.72
CA SER A 35 -9.19 1.55 8.48
C SER A 35 -10.02 2.39 9.46
N ALA A 36 -9.44 3.44 10.04
CA ALA A 36 -10.15 4.41 10.88
C ALA A 36 -11.25 5.20 10.14
N LEU A 37 -11.19 5.29 8.81
CA LEU A 37 -12.23 5.90 7.96
C LEU A 37 -13.30 4.88 7.51
N GLY A 38 -13.19 3.62 7.94
CA GLY A 38 -14.12 2.55 7.57
C GLY A 38 -13.84 1.92 6.19
N TYR A 39 -12.71 2.25 5.54
CA TYR A 39 -12.31 1.60 4.30
C TYR A 39 -11.68 0.23 4.58
N ARG A 40 -11.88 -0.71 3.65
CA ARG A 40 -11.20 -2.01 3.63
C ARG A 40 -9.76 -1.87 3.18
N SER A 41 -8.91 -2.80 3.62
CA SER A 41 -7.57 -2.91 3.06
C SER A 41 -7.61 -3.36 1.59
N PRO A 42 -6.58 -3.04 0.79
CA PRO A 42 -6.50 -3.50 -0.59
C PRO A 42 -6.67 -5.02 -0.74
N ARG A 43 -6.08 -5.81 0.16
CA ARG A 43 -6.18 -7.27 0.10
C ARG A 43 -7.58 -7.77 0.48
N GLU A 44 -8.25 -7.14 1.44
CA GLU A 44 -9.65 -7.43 1.77
C GLU A 44 -10.58 -7.09 0.62
N TYR A 45 -10.37 -5.94 -0.03
CA TYR A 45 -11.13 -5.56 -1.21
C TYR A 45 -10.98 -6.59 -2.32
N LEU A 46 -9.74 -7.00 -2.63
CA LEU A 46 -9.47 -8.02 -3.64
C LEU A 46 -10.03 -9.39 -3.29
N ARG A 47 -9.92 -9.83 -2.02
CA ARG A 47 -10.53 -11.09 -1.55
C ARG A 47 -12.04 -11.05 -1.73
N GLN A 48 -12.67 -9.95 -1.32
CA GLN A 48 -14.12 -9.80 -1.49
C GLN A 48 -14.50 -9.76 -2.96
N TRP A 49 -13.74 -9.05 -3.79
CA TRP A 49 -13.96 -9.03 -5.24
C TRP A 49 -13.79 -10.42 -5.86
N ALA A 50 -12.78 -11.20 -5.47
CA ALA A 50 -12.61 -12.57 -5.94
C ALA A 50 -13.76 -13.50 -5.50
N CYS A 51 -14.25 -13.34 -4.26
CA CYS A 51 -15.41 -14.07 -3.76
C CYS A 51 -16.73 -13.63 -4.45
N ASN A 52 -16.86 -12.35 -4.81
CA ASN A 52 -18.05 -11.76 -5.44
C ASN A 52 -18.00 -11.77 -6.98
N GLY A 53 -16.83 -12.04 -7.56
CA GLY A 53 -16.47 -11.93 -8.98
C GLY A 53 -17.11 -12.99 -9.88
N LEU A 54 -18.02 -13.80 -9.36
CA LEU A 54 -19.02 -14.48 -10.18
C LEU A 54 -20.13 -13.53 -10.68
N SER A 55 -20.15 -12.24 -10.31
CA SER A 55 -21.27 -11.35 -10.68
C SER A 55 -21.00 -9.88 -11.01
N ASP A 56 -19.83 -9.27 -10.72
CA ASP A 56 -19.68 -7.81 -10.91
C ASP A 56 -18.47 -7.41 -11.78
N ASN A 57 -18.76 -7.08 -13.05
CA ASN A 57 -17.80 -6.67 -14.10
C ASN A 57 -17.51 -5.15 -14.12
N ARG A 58 -17.79 -4.40 -13.04
CA ARG A 58 -17.73 -2.92 -13.06
C ARG A 58 -16.39 -2.31 -12.63
N CYS A 59 -15.32 -3.09 -12.46
CA CYS A 59 -14.13 -2.64 -11.73
C CYS A 59 -12.89 -2.32 -12.60
N LEU A 60 -12.99 -2.29 -13.93
CA LEU A 60 -11.85 -2.04 -14.84
C LEU A 60 -12.00 -0.78 -15.72
N GLU A 61 -12.91 0.14 -15.37
CA GLU A 61 -12.90 1.47 -15.99
C GLU A 61 -12.18 2.45 -15.06
N ILE A 62 -10.90 2.69 -15.36
CA ILE A 62 -10.13 3.85 -14.90
C ILE A 62 -9.82 4.69 -16.14
#